data_AF-A0A7L8V5F0-F1
#
_entry.id   AF-A0A7L8V5F0-F1
#
_cell.length_a   1.000
_cell.length_b   1.000
_cell.length_c   1.000
_cell.angle_alpha   90.00
_cell.angle_beta   90.00
_cell.angle_gamma   90.00
#
_symmetry.space_group_name_H-M   'P 1'
#
loop_
_entity.id
_entity.type
_entity.pdbx_description
1 polymer ?
#
loop_
_entity_poly.entity_id
_entity_poly.type
_entity_poly.pdbx_seq_one_letter_code
_entity_poly.pdbx_strand_id
1 'polypeptide(L)'
;MSVKVGRYLIYGLVDPIDRGLRYIGKTHKRREWRLDEHIKHAVENDQRPVYHWIRSLLSRNEQPEIFILKKISADSDWRLAEKEAILFWKQNNLVQFPYRHPPQTKKSKEILIKYVDLLNATNGG
;
A
#
# COMPACT_ATOMS: atom_id res chain seq x y z
N MET A 1 12.38 25.94 -0.16
CA MET A 1 12.83 25.29 1.10
C MET A 1 12.46 23.82 1.04
N SER A 2 13.43 22.91 1.12
CA SER A 2 13.15 21.47 1.13
C SER A 2 12.60 21.09 2.50
N VAL A 3 11.37 20.60 2.57
CA VAL A 3 10.76 20.12 3.82
C VAL A 3 11.57 18.92 4.29
N LYS A 4 12.26 19.03 5.43
CA LYS A 4 12.92 17.88 6.06
C LYS A 4 11.86 16.84 6.41
N VAL A 5 11.92 15.70 5.75
CA VAL A 5 11.07 14.54 6.06
C VAL A 5 11.51 13.99 7.41
N GLY A 6 10.60 13.89 8.39
CA GLY A 6 10.92 13.31 9.70
C GLY A 6 10.83 11.78 9.76
N ARG A 7 10.19 11.15 8.77
CA ARG A 7 10.02 9.69 8.66
C ARG A 7 9.46 9.29 7.29
N TYR A 8 9.63 8.03 6.93
CA TYR A 8 8.82 7.39 5.90
C TYR A 8 7.92 6.30 6.47
N LEU A 9 6.89 5.98 5.71
CA LEU A 9 5.92 4.94 5.94
C LEU A 9 5.91 4.02 4.73
N ILE A 10 6.16 2.73 4.96
CA ILE A 10 5.82 1.69 4.02
C ILE A 10 4.36 1.31 4.29
N TYR A 11 3.52 1.35 3.26
CA TYR A 11 2.10 1.09 3.35
C TYR A 11 1.67 0.05 2.33
N GLY A 12 0.54 -0.60 2.59
CA GLY A 12 -0.13 -1.48 1.65
C GLY A 12 -1.51 -0.96 1.27
N LEU A 13 -2.01 -1.33 0.09
CA LEU A 13 -3.40 -1.19 -0.32
C LEU A 13 -4.04 -2.57 -0.46
N VAL A 14 -5.19 -2.76 0.18
CA VAL A 14 -5.96 -3.99 0.16
C VAL A 14 -7.27 -3.75 -0.56
N ASP A 15 -7.70 -4.74 -1.34
CA ASP A 15 -9.01 -4.75 -1.97
C ASP A 15 -10.12 -4.94 -0.90
N PRO A 16 -11.11 -4.04 -0.82
CA PRO A 16 -12.14 -4.10 0.20
C PRO A 16 -13.08 -5.31 0.04
N ILE A 17 -13.18 -5.85 -1.19
CA ILE A 17 -14.11 -6.94 -1.55
C ILE A 17 -13.45 -8.28 -1.27
N ASP A 18 -12.32 -8.56 -1.93
CA ASP A 18 -11.69 -9.88 -1.89
C ASP A 18 -10.57 -10.02 -0.86
N ARG A 19 -10.16 -8.89 -0.24
CA ARG A 19 -9.10 -8.83 0.78
C ARG A 19 -7.72 -9.23 0.26
N GLY A 20 -7.47 -9.10 -1.03
CA GLY A 20 -6.15 -9.24 -1.64
C GLY A 20 -5.27 -8.03 -1.39
N LEU A 21 -4.00 -8.23 -1.01
CA LEU A 21 -3.00 -7.17 -0.99
C LEU A 21 -2.56 -6.87 -2.42
N ARG A 22 -2.88 -5.67 -2.91
CA ARG A 22 -2.70 -5.29 -4.32
C ARG A 22 -1.54 -4.35 -4.57
N TYR A 23 -1.06 -3.63 -3.55
CA TYR A 23 -0.01 -2.66 -3.74
C TYR A 23 0.78 -2.44 -2.46
N ILE A 24 2.09 -2.23 -2.61
CA ILE A 24 2.98 -1.75 -1.54
C ILE A 24 3.68 -0.51 -2.06
N GLY A 25 3.80 0.50 -1.21
CA GLY A 25 4.60 1.66 -1.53
C GLY A 25 5.07 2.45 -0.33
N LYS A 26 5.79 3.54 -0.60
CA LYS A 26 6.31 4.46 0.41
C LYS A 26 5.65 5.84 0.41
N THR A 27 5.47 6.43 1.57
CA THR A 27 5.03 7.83 1.73
C THR A 27 5.72 8.51 2.92
N HIS A 28 5.90 9.83 2.86
CA HIS A 28 6.25 10.64 4.03
C HIS A 28 5.02 11.38 4.60
N LYS A 29 3.89 11.30 3.89
CA LYS A 29 2.62 11.94 4.26
C LYS A 29 1.83 11.05 5.20
N ARG A 30 0.71 11.58 5.71
CA ARG A 30 -0.31 10.76 6.38
C ARG A 30 -0.88 9.75 5.38
N ARG A 31 -1.24 8.55 5.86
CA ARG A 31 -1.78 7.50 5.00
C ARG A 31 -3.08 7.92 4.32
N GLU A 32 -3.94 8.65 5.04
CA GLU A 32 -5.23 9.10 4.50
C GLU A 32 -4.99 9.99 3.27
N TRP A 33 -4.10 10.97 3.38
CA TRP A 33 -3.73 11.84 2.25
C TRP A 33 -3.08 11.07 1.10
N ARG A 34 -2.30 10.02 1.40
CA ARG A 34 -1.72 9.18 0.34
C ARG A 34 -2.80 8.35 -0.37
N LEU A 35 -3.84 7.89 0.33
CA LEU A 35 -4.97 7.23 -0.31
C LEU A 35 -5.72 8.21 -1.21
N ASP A 36 -5.97 9.44 -0.73
CA ASP A 36 -6.62 10.50 -1.53
C ASP A 36 -5.83 10.82 -2.80
N GLU A 37 -4.49 10.88 -2.71
CA GLU A 37 -3.61 11.05 -3.88
C GLU A 37 -3.76 9.91 -4.89
N HIS A 38 -3.83 8.66 -4.41
CA HIS A 38 -4.02 7.50 -5.27
C HIS A 38 -5.37 7.52 -5.99
N ILE A 39 -6.44 7.89 -5.26
CA ILE A 39 -7.78 8.06 -5.83
C ILE A 39 -7.76 9.18 -6.88
N LYS A 40 -7.14 10.31 -6.57
CA LYS A 40 -7.01 11.43 -7.50
C LYS A 40 -6.28 11.02 -8.79
N HIS A 41 -5.14 10.36 -8.69
CA HIS A 41 -4.41 9.87 -9.87
C HIS A 41 -5.20 8.84 -10.68
N ALA A 42 -6.01 8.01 -10.01
CA ALA A 42 -6.91 7.10 -10.69
C ALA A 42 -7.98 7.84 -11.51
N VAL A 43 -8.57 8.89 -10.95
CA VAL A 43 -9.56 9.76 -11.61
C VAL A 43 -8.93 10.57 -12.74
N GLU A 44 -7.69 11.04 -12.57
CA GLU A 44 -6.90 11.74 -13.60
C GLU A 44 -6.37 10.82 -14.72
N ASN A 45 -6.83 9.57 -14.75
CA ASN A 45 -6.49 8.59 -15.77
C ASN A 45 -4.99 8.26 -15.88
N ASP A 46 -4.29 8.15 -14.76
CA ASP A 46 -2.94 7.58 -14.75
C ASP A 46 -2.98 6.10 -15.18
N GLN A 47 -2.04 5.71 -16.04
CA GLN A 47 -2.01 4.42 -16.73
C GLN A 47 -1.28 3.31 -15.95
N ARG A 48 -0.78 3.60 -14.74
CA ARG A 48 -0.13 2.55 -13.93
C ARG A 48 -1.17 1.49 -13.49
N PRO A 49 -0.81 0.19 -13.43
CA PRO A 49 -1.75 -0.90 -13.13
C PRO A 49 -2.55 -0.71 -11.84
N VAL A 50 -1.93 -0.15 -10.81
CA VAL A 50 -2.59 0.18 -9.53
C VAL A 50 -3.80 1.11 -9.73
N TYR A 51 -3.74 2.05 -10.66
CA TYR A 51 -4.84 2.99 -10.90
C TYR A 51 -5.94 2.41 -11.78
N HIS A 52 -5.62 1.49 -12.69
CA HIS A 52 -6.66 0.71 -13.39
C HIS A 52 -7.48 -0.09 -12.40
N TRP A 53 -6.82 -0.73 -11.42
CA TRP A 53 -7.51 -1.41 -10.32
C TRP A 53 -8.29 -0.44 -9.43
N ILE A 54 -7.72 0.69 -9.01
CA ILE A 54 -8.47 1.68 -8.21
C ILE A 54 -9.70 2.20 -8.97
N ARG A 55 -9.59 2.50 -10.27
CA ARG A 55 -10.74 2.89 -11.09
C ARG A 55 -11.83 1.82 -11.12
N SER A 56 -11.46 0.54 -11.18
CA SER A 56 -12.44 -0.55 -11.20
C SER A 56 -13.16 -0.74 -9.86
N LEU A 57 -12.54 -0.33 -8.74
CA LEU A 57 -13.20 -0.21 -7.45
C LEU A 57 -14.13 1.00 -7.40
N LEU A 58 -13.65 2.17 -7.83
CA LEU A 58 -14.43 3.41 -7.81
C LEU A 58 -15.71 3.30 -8.66
N SER A 59 -15.68 2.58 -9.79
CA SER A 59 -16.88 2.35 -10.61
C SER A 59 -17.95 1.49 -9.93
N ARG A 60 -17.58 0.79 -8.84
CA ARG A 60 -18.47 0.00 -7.98
C ARG A 60 -18.78 0.73 -6.67
N ASN A 61 -18.41 2.00 -6.57
CA ASN A 61 -18.57 2.82 -5.37
C ASN A 61 -17.74 2.30 -4.16
N GLU A 62 -16.64 1.58 -4.44
CA GLU A 62 -15.71 1.01 -3.47
C GLU A 62 -14.36 1.74 -3.48
N GLN A 63 -13.60 1.62 -2.38
CA GLN A 63 -12.26 2.24 -2.26
C GLN A 63 -11.25 1.28 -1.63
N PRO A 64 -9.96 1.35 -2.03
CA PRO A 64 -8.91 0.56 -1.38
C PRO A 64 -8.78 0.87 0.11
N GLU A 65 -8.48 -0.14 0.91
CA GLU A 65 -8.11 0.05 2.31
C GLU A 65 -6.59 0.25 2.44
N ILE A 66 -6.16 1.38 3.03
CA ILE A 66 -4.75 1.67 3.27
C ILE A 66 -4.30 1.35 4.70
N PHE A 67 -3.15 0.71 4.83
CA PHE A 67 -2.57 0.38 6.13
C PHE A 67 -1.06 0.53 6.16
N ILE A 68 -0.50 0.71 7.35
CA ILE A 68 0.95 0.89 7.53
C ILE A 68 1.58 -0.46 7.84
N LEU A 69 2.58 -0.83 7.03
CA LEU A 69 3.41 -2.01 7.24
C LEU A 69 4.55 -1.70 8.21
N LYS A 70 5.27 -0.60 7.94
CA LYS A 70 6.47 -0.22 8.68
C LYS A 70 6.64 1.29 8.69
N LYS A 71 7.08 1.83 9.83
CA LYS A 71 7.61 3.19 9.94
C LYS A 71 9.13 3.11 9.92
N ILE A 72 9.78 3.91 9.08
CA ILE A 72 11.23 4.00 9.01
C ILE A 72 11.68 5.44 9.26
N SER A 73 12.87 5.59 9.82
CA SER A 73 13.46 6.90 10.08
C SER A 73 13.83 7.61 8.77
N ALA A 74 14.04 8.91 8.81
CA ALA A 74 14.31 9.71 7.62
C ALA A 74 15.70 9.44 6.99
N ASP A 75 16.64 9.00 7.81
CA ASP A 75 18.01 8.59 7.50
C ASP A 75 18.11 7.13 7.02
N SER A 76 17.03 6.35 7.16
CA SER A 76 16.97 4.98 6.64
C SER A 76 16.85 4.94 5.11
N ASP A 77 17.39 3.88 4.49
CA ASP A 77 17.15 3.60 3.07
C ASP A 77 15.72 3.10 2.84
N TRP A 78 14.86 4.02 2.41
CA TRP A 78 13.46 3.71 2.12
C TRP A 78 13.28 2.84 0.87
N ARG A 79 14.22 2.87 -0.09
CA ARG A 79 14.14 2.05 -1.30
C ARG A 79 14.37 0.60 -0.95
N LEU A 80 15.37 0.33 -0.10
CA LEU A 80 15.62 -1.00 0.43
C LEU A 80 14.41 -1.49 1.23
N ALA A 81 13.87 -0.67 2.13
CA ALA A 81 12.71 -1.05 2.93
C ALA A 81 11.45 -1.35 2.10
N GLU A 82 11.19 -0.60 1.03
CA GLU A 82 10.09 -0.87 0.09
C GLU A 82 10.32 -2.18 -0.67
N LYS A 83 11.54 -2.39 -1.18
CA LYS A 83 11.92 -3.63 -1.88
C LYS A 83 11.79 -4.86 -0.98
N GLU A 84 12.29 -4.80 0.24
CA GLU A 84 12.17 -5.87 1.23
C GLU A 84 10.70 -6.20 1.53
N ALA A 85 9.86 -5.18 1.68
CA ALA A 85 8.43 -5.39 1.91
C ALA A 85 7.76 -6.09 0.70
N ILE A 86 8.07 -5.67 -0.52
CA ILE A 86 7.55 -6.33 -1.74
C ILE A 86 8.00 -7.80 -1.79
N LEU A 87 9.27 -8.07 -1.52
CA LEU A 87 9.81 -9.43 -1.53
C LEU A 87 9.16 -10.30 -0.44
N PHE A 88 9.04 -9.77 0.79
CA PHE A 88 8.42 -10.46 1.90
C PHE A 88 6.99 -10.90 1.57
N TRP A 89 6.16 -9.99 1.02
CA TRP A 89 4.77 -10.31 0.70
C TRP A 89 4.61 -11.18 -0.55
N LYS A 90 5.55 -11.14 -1.50
CA LYS A 90 5.56 -12.08 -2.63
C LYS A 90 5.92 -13.50 -2.20
N GLN A 91 6.75 -13.65 -1.18
CA GLN A 91 7.17 -14.94 -0.65
C GLN A 91 6.05 -15.53 0.21
N ASN A 92 5.07 -16.16 -0.46
CA ASN A 92 3.88 -16.76 0.16
C ASN A 92 4.20 -17.85 1.21
N ASN A 93 5.42 -18.36 1.27
CA ASN A 93 5.84 -19.34 2.27
C ASN A 93 6.16 -18.72 3.65
N LEU A 94 6.35 -17.40 3.73
CA LEU A 94 6.65 -16.70 4.99
C LEU A 94 5.39 -16.20 5.72
N VAL A 95 4.24 -16.19 5.05
CA VAL A 95 2.98 -15.66 5.58
C VAL A 95 1.90 -16.72 5.46
N GLN A 96 1.29 -17.10 6.59
CA GLN A 96 0.08 -17.91 6.58
C GLN A 96 -1.13 -17.02 6.31
N PHE A 97 -1.93 -17.41 5.33
CA PHE A 97 -3.18 -16.73 5.00
C PHE A 97 -4.39 -17.49 5.58
N PRO A 98 -5.43 -16.77 6.06
CA PRO A 98 -5.55 -15.31 6.07
C PRO A 98 -4.66 -14.66 7.14
N TYR A 99 -3.94 -13.59 6.76
CA TYR A 99 -3.11 -12.81 7.66
C TYR A 99 -3.92 -11.65 8.25
N ARG A 100 -3.85 -11.48 9.57
CA ARG A 100 -4.47 -10.36 10.29
C ARG A 100 -3.39 -9.35 10.66
N HIS A 101 -3.37 -8.23 9.94
CA HIS A 101 -2.45 -7.15 10.26
C HIS A 101 -3.01 -6.31 11.42
N PRO A 102 -2.30 -6.24 12.56
CA PRO A 102 -2.82 -5.57 13.73
C PRO A 102 -2.92 -4.05 13.52
N PRO A 103 -3.85 -3.37 14.22
CA PRO A 103 -3.90 -1.92 14.30
C PRO A 103 -2.55 -1.31 14.69
N GLN A 104 -2.04 -0.38 13.88
CA GLN A 104 -0.79 0.34 14.15
C GLN A 104 -0.99 1.60 14.99
N THR A 105 -2.22 2.06 15.11
CA THR A 105 -2.62 3.27 15.84
C THR A 105 -4.01 3.08 16.44
N LYS A 106 -4.38 3.92 17.42
CA LYS A 106 -5.74 3.95 17.99
C LYS A 106 -6.85 4.19 16.94
N LYS A 107 -6.52 4.78 15.78
CA LYS A 107 -7.46 5.09 14.70
C LYS A 107 -7.43 4.07 13.56
N SER A 108 -6.52 3.10 13.57
CA SER A 108 -6.49 2.02 12.57
C SER A 108 -7.31 0.84 13.04
N LYS A 109 -7.94 0.16 12.10
CA LYS A 109 -8.61 -1.11 12.32
C LYS A 109 -7.65 -2.25 11.95
N GLU A 110 -7.96 -3.45 12.41
CA GLU A 110 -7.32 -4.67 11.91
C GLU A 110 -7.59 -4.78 10.41
N ILE A 111 -6.60 -5.23 9.65
CA ILE A 111 -6.73 -5.48 8.21
C ILE A 111 -6.59 -6.97 7.96
N LEU A 112 -7.61 -7.55 7.34
CA LEU A 112 -7.59 -8.92 6.86
C LEU A 112 -6.97 -8.97 5.48
N ILE A 113 -5.95 -9.80 5.30
CA ILE A 113 -5.32 -10.08 4.00
C ILE A 113 -5.52 -11.57 3.71
N LYS A 114 -6.27 -11.90 2.66
CA LYS A 114 -6.56 -13.29 2.27
C LYS A 114 -5.51 -13.87 1.33
N TYR A 115 -4.87 -13.03 0.52
CA TYR A 115 -3.82 -13.42 -0.43
C TYR A 115 -3.07 -12.17 -0.91
N VAL A 116 -2.02 -12.37 -1.71
CA VAL A 116 -1.19 -11.29 -2.27
C VAL A 116 -1.18 -11.38 -3.79
N ASP A 117 -1.46 -10.25 -4.45
CA ASP A 117 -1.36 -10.09 -5.90
C ASP A 117 -0.93 -8.65 -6.22
N LEU A 118 0.39 -8.40 -6.12
CA LEU A 118 0.95 -7.05 -6.14
C LEU A 118 1.05 -6.47 -7.57
N LEU A 119 0.42 -5.30 -7.77
CA LEU A 119 0.36 -4.53 -9.01
C LEU A 119 1.57 -3.63 -9.25
N ASN A 120 2.43 -3.42 -8.25
CA ASN A 120 3.69 -2.66 -8.38
C ASN A 120 4.84 -3.49 -8.97
N ALA A 121 4.56 -4.74 -9.35
CA ALA A 121 5.55 -5.78 -9.50
C ALA A 121 5.62 -6.39 -10.91
N THR A 122 5.08 -5.70 -11.91
CA THR A 122 5.32 -6.03 -13.31
C THR A 122 6.77 -5.71 -13.67
N ASN A 123 7.52 -6.74 -14.07
CA ASN A 123 8.86 -6.62 -14.64
C ASN A 123 8.90 -5.48 -15.67
N GLY A 124 9.69 -4.43 -15.41
CA GLY A 124 9.90 -3.35 -16.39
C GLY A 124 10.11 -1.99 -15.74
N GLY A 125 11.39 -1.68 -15.48
CA GLY A 125 11.88 -0.42 -14.91
C GLY A 125 13.28 -0.60 -14.35
#